data_AF-A0A101RNI7-F1
#
_entry.id   AF-A0A101RNI7-F1
#
_cell.length_a   1.000
_cell.length_b   1.000
_cell.length_c   1.000
_cell.angle_alpha   90.00
_cell.angle_beta   90.00
_cell.angle_gamma   90.00
#
_symmetry.space_group_name_H-M   'P 1'
#
loop_
_entity.id
_entity.type
_entity.pdbx_description
1 polymer ?
#
loop_
_entity_poly.entity_id
_entity_poly.type
_entity_poly.pdbx_seq_one_letter_code
_entity_poly.pdbx_strand_id
1 'polypeptide(L)'
;MPAPPTLKELQAEVRELLRAAAVFPLPAVVRRLQHRVLSRVDDELEGADRPRLYVLEIAGAVPRVKIGVSTHPRTRVRQHVTEMTRYQHGLVDAYVTAPLGDPLAADRAEGQAHRWMRKIFAPIGTEEFAYGDFDFGVVCADQAVRIQGEAGAW
;
A
#
# COMPACT_ATOMS: atom_id res chain seq x y z
N MET A 1 4.17 30.66 15.24
CA MET A 1 3.33 29.54 14.75
C MET A 1 4.13 28.26 14.90
N PRO A 2 3.55 27.15 15.38
CA PRO A 2 4.24 25.86 15.38
C PRO A 2 4.56 25.42 13.94
N ALA A 3 5.67 24.72 13.77
CA ALA A 3 6.05 24.15 12.48
C ALA A 3 4.98 23.14 12.01
N PRO A 4 4.73 23.03 10.70
CA PRO A 4 3.80 22.02 10.20
C PRO A 4 4.34 20.61 10.51
N PRO A 5 3.46 19.64 10.86
CA PRO A 5 3.89 18.29 11.17
C PRO A 5 4.52 17.61 9.94
N THR A 6 5.57 16.85 10.22
CA THR A 6 6.26 15.98 9.25
C THR A 6 5.35 14.84 8.79
N LEU A 7 5.70 14.18 7.68
CA LEU A 7 4.94 13.02 7.20
C LEU A 7 4.91 11.89 8.25
N LYS A 8 6.05 11.62 8.88
CA LYS A 8 6.20 10.56 9.89
C LYS A 8 5.33 10.80 11.12
N GLU A 9 5.27 12.05 11.59
CA GLU A 9 4.39 12.44 12.70
C GLU A 9 2.91 12.25 12.34
N LEU A 10 2.50 12.66 11.12
CA LEU A 10 1.13 12.44 10.64
C LEU A 10 0.78 10.96 10.55
N GLN A 11 1.71 10.12 10.07
CA GLN A 11 1.50 8.67 10.00
C GLN A 11 1.27 8.07 11.38
N ALA A 12 2.09 8.43 12.37
CA ALA A 12 1.93 7.96 13.75
C ALA A 12 0.59 8.40 14.35
N GLU A 13 0.21 9.68 14.16
CA GLU A 13 -1.08 10.20 14.64
C GLU A 13 -2.27 9.46 14.03
N VAL A 14 -2.25 9.22 12.71
CA VAL A 14 -3.34 8.53 12.01
C VAL A 14 -3.45 7.06 12.42
N ARG A 15 -2.32 6.36 12.63
CA ARG A 15 -2.32 4.98 13.14
C ARG A 15 -3.04 4.89 14.48
N GLU A 16 -2.67 5.74 15.43
CA GLU A 16 -3.27 5.74 16.77
C GLU A 16 -4.76 6.14 16.71
N LEU A 17 -5.09 7.18 15.94
CA LEU A 17 -6.45 7.70 15.83
C LEU A 17 -7.44 6.65 15.31
N LEU A 18 -7.08 5.95 14.22
CA LEU A 18 -7.96 4.96 13.59
C LEU A 18 -7.92 3.59 14.26
N ARG A 19 -6.90 3.32 15.09
CA ARG A 19 -6.86 2.14 15.95
C ARG A 19 -7.83 2.28 17.13
N ALA A 20 -7.96 3.48 17.69
CA ALA A 20 -8.79 3.74 18.86
C ALA A 20 -10.30 3.63 18.57
N ALA A 21 -10.76 4.07 17.39
CA ALA A 21 -12.13 3.90 16.96
C ALA A 21 -12.27 4.18 15.46
N ALA A 22 -13.32 3.62 14.85
CA ALA A 22 -13.74 4.03 13.53
C ALA A 22 -14.46 5.39 13.64
N VAL A 23 -13.91 6.44 13.03
CA VAL A 23 -14.40 7.82 13.16
C VAL A 23 -15.09 8.27 11.88
N PHE A 24 -16.33 8.77 11.98
CA PHE A 24 -17.08 9.36 10.87
C PHE A 24 -17.56 10.78 11.18
N PRO A 25 -17.35 11.75 10.27
CA PRO A 25 -16.56 11.65 9.03
C PRO A 25 -15.07 11.40 9.29
N LEU A 26 -14.32 10.88 8.31
CA LEU A 26 -12.88 10.68 8.44
C LEU A 26 -12.20 11.98 8.90
N PRO A 27 -11.37 11.96 9.96
CA PRO A 27 -10.74 13.17 10.49
C PRO A 27 -9.90 13.92 9.44
N ALA A 28 -9.83 15.25 9.57
CA ALA A 28 -9.11 16.09 8.60
C ALA A 28 -7.62 15.74 8.49
N VAL A 29 -7.02 15.27 9.59
CA VAL A 29 -5.62 14.81 9.62
C VAL A 29 -5.42 13.57 8.74
N VAL A 30 -6.36 12.62 8.75
CA VAL A 30 -6.33 11.42 7.91
C VAL A 30 -6.39 11.82 6.45
N ARG A 31 -7.36 12.66 6.06
CA ARG A 31 -7.49 13.12 4.67
C ARG A 31 -6.24 13.86 4.17
N ARG A 32 -5.61 14.66 5.04
CA ARG A 32 -4.36 15.37 4.71
C ARG A 32 -3.20 14.40 4.47
N LEU A 33 -3.07 13.37 5.31
CA LEU A 33 -2.07 12.32 5.12
C LEU A 33 -2.31 11.59 3.80
N GLN A 34 -3.55 11.14 3.55
CA GLN A 34 -3.90 10.44 2.32
C GLN A 34 -3.58 11.27 1.07
N HIS A 35 -3.86 12.57 1.10
CA HIS A 35 -3.49 13.47 -0.01
C HIS A 35 -1.97 13.56 -0.22
N ARG A 36 -1.18 13.65 0.85
CA ARG A 36 0.29 13.67 0.76
C ARG A 36 0.85 12.35 0.20
N VAL A 37 0.34 11.21 0.67
CA VAL A 37 0.74 9.88 0.18
C VAL A 37 0.39 9.73 -1.30
N LEU A 38 -0.82 10.12 -1.70
CA LEU A 38 -1.24 10.08 -3.11
C LEU A 38 -0.37 10.96 -4.00
N SER A 39 -0.02 12.18 -3.56
CA SER A 39 0.89 13.05 -4.32
C SER A 39 2.25 12.40 -4.51
N ARG A 40 2.84 11.80 -3.45
CA ARG A 40 4.13 11.12 -3.55
C ARG A 40 4.07 9.94 -4.52
N VAL A 41 3.03 9.12 -4.43
CA VAL A 41 2.81 7.99 -5.36
C VAL A 41 2.64 8.49 -6.79
N ASP A 42 1.96 9.62 -7.00
CA ASP A 42 1.79 10.19 -8.33
C ASP A 42 3.13 10.63 -8.94
N ASP A 43 4.01 11.23 -8.13
CA ASP A 43 5.36 11.64 -8.53
C ASP A 43 6.25 10.41 -8.84
N GLU A 44 6.17 9.34 -8.04
CA GLU A 44 6.92 8.08 -8.24
C GLU A 44 6.48 7.31 -9.51
N LEU A 45 5.26 7.55 -9.98
CA LEU A 45 4.65 6.88 -11.13
C LEU A 45 4.77 7.67 -12.44
N GLU A 46 5.57 8.72 -12.50
CA GLU A 46 5.86 9.40 -13.76
C GLU A 46 6.61 8.46 -14.73
N GLY A 47 5.95 8.05 -15.82
CA GLY A 47 6.54 7.26 -16.89
C GLY A 47 6.16 5.77 -16.90
N ALA A 48 5.23 5.45 -17.82
CA ALA A 48 4.84 4.14 -18.34
C ALA A 48 3.81 3.28 -17.58
N ASP A 49 2.74 2.94 -18.31
CA ASP A 49 1.71 1.94 -18.00
C ASP A 49 2.28 0.51 -18.06
N ARG A 50 3.06 0.14 -17.05
CA ARG A 50 3.54 -1.23 -16.88
C ARG A 50 2.99 -1.84 -15.59
N PRO A 51 2.74 -3.16 -15.57
CA PRO A 51 2.34 -3.85 -14.35
C PRO A 51 3.33 -3.57 -13.23
N ARG A 52 2.81 -3.12 -12.08
CA ARG A 52 3.57 -2.91 -10.85
C ARG A 52 2.81 -3.53 -9.69
N LEU A 53 3.56 -4.00 -8.71
CA LEU A 53 2.97 -4.30 -7.40
C LEU A 53 2.87 -3.00 -6.62
N TYR A 54 1.81 -2.86 -5.84
CA TYR A 54 1.65 -1.81 -4.86
C TYR A 54 1.43 -2.42 -3.47
N VAL A 55 1.98 -1.77 -2.45
CA VAL A 55 1.81 -2.13 -1.04
C VAL A 55 1.12 -0.97 -0.35
N LEU A 56 0.03 -1.21 0.37
CA LEU A 56 -0.69 -0.19 1.12
C LEU A 56 -0.61 -0.50 2.62
N GLU A 57 -0.24 0.49 3.41
CA GLU A 57 -0.44 0.48 4.85
C GLU A 57 -1.80 1.10 5.18
N ILE A 58 -2.67 0.32 5.82
CA ILE A 58 -4.06 0.70 6.05
C ILE A 58 -4.33 0.68 7.55
N ALA A 59 -4.65 1.85 8.10
CA ALA A 59 -5.09 2.01 9.47
C ALA A 59 -6.61 1.80 9.62
N GLY A 60 -6.98 1.30 10.79
CA GLY A 60 -8.35 1.00 11.20
C GLY A 60 -8.33 0.18 12.49
N ALA A 61 -9.52 -0.25 12.95
CA ALA A 61 -9.65 -1.08 14.16
C ALA A 61 -8.78 -2.35 14.12
N VAL A 62 -8.66 -2.95 12.93
CA VAL A 62 -7.64 -3.97 12.61
C VAL A 62 -6.73 -3.39 11.53
N PRO A 63 -5.53 -2.89 11.89
CA PRO A 63 -4.53 -2.44 10.93
C PRO A 63 -4.17 -3.57 9.98
N ARG A 64 -3.91 -3.24 8.71
CA ARG A 64 -3.61 -4.24 7.70
C ARG A 64 -2.64 -3.73 6.65
N VAL A 65 -1.93 -4.67 6.03
CA VAL A 65 -1.14 -4.42 4.84
C VAL A 65 -1.82 -5.09 3.67
N LYS A 66 -1.96 -4.36 2.56
CA LYS A 66 -2.46 -4.89 1.29
C LYS A 66 -1.32 -4.94 0.29
N ILE A 67 -1.18 -6.06 -0.42
CA ILE A 67 -0.29 -6.16 -1.59
C ILE A 67 -1.15 -6.50 -2.79
N GLY A 68 -1.14 -5.63 -3.81
CA GLY A 68 -1.91 -5.82 -5.03
C GLY A 68 -1.08 -5.57 -6.28
N VAL A 69 -1.57 -5.99 -7.44
CA VAL A 69 -0.98 -5.69 -8.76
C VAL A 69 -1.89 -4.79 -9.60
N SER A 70 -1.29 -3.90 -10.40
CA SER A 70 -2.04 -3.14 -11.41
C SER A 70 -1.16 -2.66 -12.56
N THR A 71 -1.74 -2.60 -13.77
CA THR A 71 -1.21 -1.85 -14.91
C THR A 71 -1.44 -0.35 -14.79
N HIS A 72 -2.36 0.08 -13.92
CA HIS A 72 -2.70 1.48 -13.66
C HIS A 72 -2.66 1.76 -12.14
N PRO A 73 -1.48 1.62 -11.50
CA PRO A 73 -1.36 1.70 -10.05
C PRO A 73 -1.87 3.03 -9.48
N ARG A 74 -1.67 4.15 -10.18
CA ARG A 74 -2.21 5.47 -9.80
C ARG A 74 -3.73 5.42 -9.58
N THR A 75 -4.46 4.94 -10.59
CA THR A 75 -5.93 4.84 -10.55
C THR A 75 -6.36 3.88 -9.44
N ARG A 76 -5.65 2.76 -9.29
CA ARG A 76 -5.99 1.73 -8.31
C ARG A 76 -5.79 2.19 -6.87
N VAL A 77 -4.69 2.88 -6.55
CA VAL A 77 -4.43 3.43 -5.20
C VAL A 77 -5.46 4.50 -4.85
N ARG A 78 -5.84 5.38 -5.80
CA ARG A 78 -6.90 6.38 -5.59
C ARG A 78 -8.27 5.75 -5.35
N GLN A 79 -8.59 4.68 -6.09
CA GLN A 79 -9.81 3.90 -5.86
C GLN A 79 -9.82 3.31 -4.45
N HIS A 80 -8.71 2.70 -4.00
CA HIS A 80 -8.56 2.16 -2.65
C HIS A 80 -8.79 3.21 -1.57
N VAL A 81 -8.24 4.42 -1.72
CA VAL A 81 -8.50 5.54 -0.80
C VAL A 81 -9.99 5.88 -0.70
N THR A 82 -10.69 5.86 -1.83
CA THR A 82 -12.13 6.14 -1.89
C THR A 82 -12.94 5.04 -1.20
N GLU A 83 -12.57 3.77 -1.43
CA GLU A 83 -13.21 2.61 -0.80
C GLU A 83 -12.94 2.56 0.72
N MET A 84 -11.69 2.78 1.15
CA MET A 84 -11.30 2.86 2.56
C MET A 84 -12.10 3.89 3.33
N THR A 85 -12.35 5.06 2.71
CA THR A 85 -13.16 6.12 3.31
C THR A 85 -14.57 5.64 3.64
N ARG A 86 -15.15 4.75 2.83
CA ARG A 86 -16.49 4.17 3.08
C ARG A 86 -16.49 3.22 4.28
N TYR A 87 -15.39 2.51 4.49
CA TYR A 87 -15.24 1.53 5.57
C TYR A 87 -14.48 2.07 6.78
N GLN A 88 -14.32 3.41 6.88
CA GLN A 88 -13.67 4.08 8.01
C GLN A 88 -12.21 3.61 8.23
N HIS A 89 -11.55 3.26 7.13
CA HIS A 89 -10.11 3.00 7.06
C HIS A 89 -9.37 4.22 6.52
N GLY A 90 -8.08 4.32 6.84
CA GLY A 90 -7.21 5.39 6.35
C GLY A 90 -5.93 4.82 5.74
N LEU A 91 -5.55 5.33 4.57
CA LEU A 91 -4.24 5.04 3.99
C LEU A 91 -3.16 5.81 4.78
N VAL A 92 -2.21 5.08 5.35
CA VAL A 92 -1.09 5.64 6.12
C VAL A 92 0.13 5.83 5.23
N ASP A 93 0.42 4.83 4.41
CA ASP A 93 1.54 4.84 3.48
C ASP A 93 1.22 3.95 2.27
N ALA A 94 1.92 4.17 1.16
CA ALA A 94 1.79 3.39 -0.05
C ALA A 94 3.12 3.28 -0.79
N TYR A 95 3.51 2.09 -1.19
CA TYR A 95 4.72 1.86 -1.96
C TYR A 95 4.36 1.26 -3.32
N VAL A 96 5.10 1.61 -4.37
CA VAL A 96 4.96 0.97 -5.68
C VAL A 96 6.32 0.47 -6.17
N THR A 97 6.37 -0.78 -6.61
CA THR A 97 7.61 -1.41 -7.07
C THR A 97 8.08 -0.85 -8.41
N ALA A 98 9.29 -1.24 -8.81
CA ALA A 98 9.74 -1.20 -10.19
C ALA A 98 8.73 -1.90 -11.15
N PRO A 99 8.66 -1.48 -12.42
CA PRO A 99 7.76 -2.08 -13.39
C PRO A 99 8.21 -3.49 -13.78
N LEU A 100 7.23 -4.37 -13.99
CA LEU A 100 7.42 -5.70 -14.56
C LEU A 100 7.22 -5.68 -16.08
N GLY A 101 7.83 -6.66 -16.75
CA GLY A 101 7.82 -6.77 -18.21
C GLY A 101 6.46 -7.19 -18.78
N ASP A 102 5.71 -8.03 -18.07
CA ASP A 102 4.42 -8.54 -18.52
C ASP A 102 3.46 -8.83 -17.35
N PRO A 103 2.14 -8.98 -17.61
CA PRO A 103 1.15 -9.26 -16.56
C PRO A 103 1.34 -10.60 -15.84
N LEU A 104 1.84 -11.64 -16.51
CA LEU A 104 2.02 -12.97 -15.91
C LEU A 104 3.17 -12.97 -14.90
N ALA A 105 4.26 -12.27 -15.19
CA ALA A 105 5.34 -12.01 -14.26
C ALA A 105 4.84 -11.23 -13.03
N ALA A 106 3.89 -10.32 -13.24
CA ALA A 106 3.28 -9.56 -12.18
C ALA A 106 2.39 -10.41 -11.26
N ASP A 107 1.54 -11.27 -11.82
CA ASP A 107 0.72 -12.22 -11.06
C ASP A 107 1.59 -13.20 -10.26
N ARG A 108 2.69 -13.68 -10.84
CA ARG A 108 3.66 -14.54 -10.15
C ARG A 108 4.36 -13.80 -9.01
N ALA A 109 4.75 -12.55 -9.23
CA ALA A 109 5.39 -11.72 -8.22
C ALA A 109 4.42 -11.46 -7.05
N GLU A 110 3.17 -11.10 -7.34
CA GLU A 110 2.13 -10.91 -6.32
C GLU A 110 1.91 -12.19 -5.51
N GLY A 111 1.71 -13.33 -6.18
CA GLY A 111 1.55 -14.62 -5.52
C GLY A 111 2.76 -15.00 -4.67
N GLN A 112 3.98 -14.68 -5.11
CA GLN A 112 5.20 -14.90 -4.33
C GLN A 112 5.26 -14.02 -3.08
N ALA A 113 4.96 -12.73 -3.21
CA ALA A 113 4.91 -11.79 -2.09
C ALA A 113 3.86 -12.22 -1.06
N HIS A 114 2.66 -12.61 -1.51
CA HIS A 114 1.61 -13.14 -0.64
C HIS A 114 2.05 -14.41 0.09
N ARG A 115 2.72 -15.34 -0.60
CA ARG A 115 3.24 -16.56 0.04
C ARG A 115 4.22 -16.26 1.17
N TRP A 116 5.06 -15.23 1.02
CA TRP A 116 5.97 -14.82 2.08
C TRP A 116 5.25 -14.12 3.23
N MET A 117 4.33 -13.20 2.93
CA MET A 117 3.48 -12.55 3.94
C MET A 117 2.73 -13.58 4.80
N ARG A 118 2.12 -14.60 4.18
CA ARG A 118 1.36 -15.67 4.86
C ARG A 118 2.19 -16.53 5.82
N LYS A 119 3.53 -16.49 5.73
CA LYS A 119 4.38 -17.20 6.71
C LYS A 119 4.38 -16.53 8.08
N ILE A 120 4.06 -15.23 8.14
CA ILE A 120 4.18 -14.41 9.35
C ILE A 120 2.83 -13.82 9.75
N PHE A 121 2.03 -13.35 8.78
CA PHE A 121 0.81 -12.59 9.02
C PHE A 121 -0.44 -13.36 8.59
N ALA A 122 -1.50 -13.25 9.38
CA ALA A 122 -2.77 -13.88 9.09
C ALA A 122 -3.49 -13.16 7.92
N PRO A 123 -3.91 -13.87 6.87
CA PRO A 123 -4.70 -13.26 5.80
C PRO A 123 -6.11 -12.94 6.29
N ILE A 124 -6.61 -11.74 5.98
CA ILE A 124 -8.04 -11.35 6.16
C ILE A 124 -8.80 -11.51 4.84
N GLY A 125 -8.10 -11.40 3.72
CA GLY A 125 -8.63 -11.61 2.38
C GLY A 125 -7.57 -12.15 1.44
N THR A 126 -7.84 -12.12 0.14
CA THR A 126 -6.91 -12.61 -0.88
C THR A 126 -5.57 -11.87 -0.85
N GLU A 127 -5.63 -10.56 -0.67
CA GLU A 127 -4.51 -9.61 -0.83
C GLU A 127 -4.17 -8.85 0.47
N GLU A 128 -4.87 -9.14 1.57
CA GLU A 128 -4.80 -8.34 2.81
C GLU A 128 -4.38 -9.19 4.01
N PHE A 129 -3.50 -8.60 4.83
CA PHE A 129 -2.87 -9.27 5.98
C PHE A 129 -3.12 -8.48 7.27
N ALA A 130 -3.75 -9.12 8.26
CA ALA A 130 -4.01 -8.55 9.58
C ALA A 130 -2.72 -8.23 10.31
N TYR A 131 -2.66 -7.06 10.94
CA TYR A 131 -1.50 -6.62 11.71
C TYR A 131 -0.18 -6.77 10.94
N GLY A 132 -0.26 -6.63 9.62
CA GLY A 132 0.88 -6.74 8.72
C GLY A 132 1.90 -5.64 8.99
N ASP A 133 3.16 -5.97 8.80
CA ASP A 133 4.26 -5.00 8.79
C ASP A 133 4.42 -4.44 7.35
N PHE A 134 4.31 -3.12 7.22
CA PHE A 134 4.41 -2.44 5.92
C PHE A 134 5.78 -2.60 5.29
N ASP A 135 6.86 -2.42 6.06
CA ASP A 135 8.23 -2.51 5.55
C ASP A 135 8.54 -3.95 5.12
N PHE A 136 8.06 -4.93 5.88
CA PHE A 136 8.16 -6.34 5.46
C PHE A 136 7.36 -6.62 4.16
N GLY A 137 6.19 -6.01 4.01
CA GLY A 137 5.39 -6.07 2.79
C GLY A 137 6.12 -5.49 1.59
N VAL A 138 6.79 -4.33 1.76
CA VAL A 138 7.65 -3.71 0.74
C VAL A 138 8.79 -4.64 0.35
N VAL A 139 9.50 -5.21 1.32
CA VAL A 139 10.58 -6.18 1.06
C VAL A 139 10.07 -7.39 0.28
N CYS A 140 8.90 -7.93 0.66
CA CYS A 140 8.29 -9.05 -0.06
C CYS A 140 7.95 -8.70 -1.51
N ALA A 141 7.37 -7.52 -1.75
CA ALA A 141 7.01 -7.06 -3.09
C ALA A 141 8.25 -6.83 -3.96
N ASP A 142 9.26 -6.12 -3.46
CA ASP A 142 10.48 -5.84 -4.21
C ASP A 142 11.29 -7.09 -4.54
N GLN A 143 11.45 -8.00 -3.58
CA GLN A 143 12.14 -9.25 -3.83
C GLN A 143 11.39 -10.12 -4.84
N ALA A 144 10.06 -10.13 -4.80
CA ALA A 144 9.26 -10.87 -5.77
C ALA A 144 9.42 -10.29 -7.18
N VAL A 145 9.37 -8.96 -7.31
CA VAL A 145 9.59 -8.27 -8.59
C VAL A 145 10.99 -8.53 -9.12
N ARG A 146 12.02 -8.49 -8.27
CA ARG A 146 13.40 -8.76 -8.67
C ARG A 146 13.56 -10.17 -9.25
N ILE A 147 13.05 -11.19 -8.55
CA ILE A 147 13.13 -12.59 -9.02
C ILE A 147 12.41 -12.76 -10.36
N GLN A 148 11.22 -12.17 -10.52
CA GLN A 148 10.46 -12.31 -11.78
C GLN A 148 11.02 -11.44 -12.91
N GLY A 149 11.63 -10.30 -12.60
CA GLY A 149 12.30 -9.43 -13.58
C GLY A 149 13.60 -10.03 -14.12
N GLU A 150 14.37 -10.71 -13.26
CA GLU A 150 15.59 -11.45 -13.67
C GLU A 150 15.24 -12.71 -14.51
N ALA A 151 14.07 -13.32 -14.28
CA ALA A 151 13.63 -14.52 -14.99
C ALA A 151 13.17 -14.29 -16.45
N GLY A 152 12.93 -13.04 -16.85
CA GLY A 152 12.50 -12.67 -18.22
C GLY A 152 13.61 -12.22 -19.15
N ALA A 153 14.88 -12.32 -18.75
CA ALA A 153 16.04 -11.81 -19.48
C ALA A 153 16.75 -12.85 -20.38
N TRP A 154 16.08 -13.96 -20.74
CA TRP A 154 16.64 -15.05 -21.55
C TRP A 154 15.83 -15.30 -22.82
#